data_AF-A0AA43JBH0-F1
#
_entry.id   AF-A0AA43JBH0-F1
#
_cell.length_a   1.000
_cell.length_b   1.000
_cell.length_c   1.000
_cell.angle_alpha   90.00
_cell.angle_beta   90.00
_cell.angle_gamma   90.00
#
_symmetry.space_group_name_H-M   'P 1'
#
loop_
_entity.id
_entity.type
_entity.pdbx_description
1 polymer ?
#
loop_
_entity_poly.entity_id
_entity_poly.type
_entity_poly.pdbx_seq_one_letter_code
_entity_poly.pdbx_strand_id
1 'polypeptide(L)'
;MLGTDWVQKAEFQIEALRKAAEIELHAIRCDFPSWQKDDVRQCAILRLGTILFVPVVSLYTMRVHMCDPAWWEQYATGTGSALAAPGRTAFDRGIKGKLILDLVGNLEHSFRLILGQLDPHNKASKFWIICQCLFRSKKPYLSSIPTDWEPTMKLLRLIRNTVHNAWAHFPENGKDETVVFRGVTFQFVVGQPLTFISWDLLGNISESVLKIVTAVVRDANVTCLPPIKDFGIEQVPPAEHKGST
;
A
#
# COMPACT_ATOMS: atom_id res chain seq x y z
N MET A 1 4.13 31.68 -1.82
CA MET A 1 3.51 30.46 -1.28
C MET A 1 3.59 29.39 -2.36
N LEU A 2 4.18 28.24 -2.08
CA LEU A 2 4.19 27.14 -3.04
C LEU A 2 2.77 26.58 -3.17
N GLY A 3 2.33 26.20 -4.37
CA GLY A 3 0.97 25.69 -4.57
C GLY A 3 0.68 24.45 -3.70
N THR A 4 -0.39 24.52 -2.91
CA THR A 4 -0.80 23.48 -1.94
C THR A 4 -1.93 22.60 -2.45
N ASP A 5 -2.61 22.99 -3.53
CA ASP A 5 -3.86 22.36 -4.00
C ASP A 5 -3.69 20.87 -4.28
N TRP A 6 -2.57 20.47 -4.89
CA TRP A 6 -2.29 19.06 -5.16
C TRP A 6 -2.02 18.26 -3.88
N VAL A 7 -1.39 18.86 -2.87
CA VAL A 7 -1.11 18.21 -1.57
C VAL A 7 -2.41 17.99 -0.83
N GLN A 8 -3.28 19.01 -0.80
CA GLN A 8 -4.60 18.93 -0.17
C GLN A 8 -5.49 17.90 -0.87
N LYS A 9 -5.49 17.87 -2.21
CA LYS A 9 -6.21 16.86 -3.00
C LYS A 9 -5.73 15.45 -2.66
N ALA A 10 -4.40 15.24 -2.64
CA ALA A 10 -3.80 13.96 -2.30
C ALA A 10 -4.15 13.56 -0.86
N GLU A 11 -4.05 14.47 0.11
CA GLU A 11 -4.40 14.26 1.51
C GLU A 11 -5.84 13.76 1.64
N PHE A 12 -6.79 14.48 1.02
CA PHE A 12 -8.20 14.13 1.04
C PHE A 12 -8.46 12.75 0.39
N GLN A 13 -7.85 12.47 -0.75
CA GLN A 13 -8.02 11.20 -1.45
C GLN A 13 -7.51 10.01 -0.62
N ILE A 14 -6.30 10.13 -0.05
CA ILE A 14 -5.72 9.06 0.75
C ILE A 14 -6.48 8.88 2.08
N GLU A 15 -6.95 9.97 2.69
CA GLU A 15 -7.78 9.91 3.90
C GLU A 15 -9.14 9.22 3.63
N ALA A 16 -9.75 9.50 2.47
CA ALA A 16 -10.98 8.81 2.06
C ALA A 16 -10.75 7.29 1.93
N LEU A 17 -9.61 6.87 1.36
CA LEU A 17 -9.24 5.45 1.26
C LEU A 17 -8.94 4.82 2.62
N ARG A 18 -8.29 5.56 3.52
CA ARG A 18 -8.03 5.12 4.90
C ARG A 18 -9.36 4.83 5.62
N LYS A 19 -10.32 5.76 5.54
CA LYS A 19 -11.68 5.58 6.10
C LYS A 19 -12.42 4.42 5.45
N ALA A 20 -12.29 4.23 4.13
CA ALA A 20 -12.88 3.08 3.45
C ALA A 20 -12.33 1.75 4.00
N ALA A 21 -11.03 1.67 4.27
CA ALA A 21 -10.44 0.48 4.90
C ALA A 21 -10.97 0.24 6.33
N GLU A 22 -11.22 1.30 7.12
CA GLU A 22 -11.85 1.17 8.45
C GLU A 22 -13.29 0.65 8.37
N ILE A 23 -14.06 1.16 7.41
CA ILE A 23 -15.44 0.73 7.16
C ILE A 23 -15.46 -0.75 6.76
N GLU A 24 -14.57 -1.16 5.84
CA GLU A 24 -14.45 -2.56 5.42
C GLU A 24 -14.02 -3.47 6.56
N LEU A 25 -13.07 -3.03 7.40
CA LEU A 25 -12.66 -3.79 8.59
C LEU A 25 -13.83 -3.98 9.56
N HIS A 26 -14.63 -2.92 9.78
CA HIS A 26 -15.82 -3.01 10.63
C HIS A 26 -16.83 -4.01 10.05
N ALA A 27 -17.11 -3.92 8.74
CA ALA A 27 -18.00 -4.85 8.05
C ALA A 27 -17.53 -6.31 8.19
N ILE A 28 -16.24 -6.58 7.96
CA ILE A 28 -15.66 -7.92 8.11
C ILE A 28 -15.82 -8.44 9.55
N ARG A 29 -15.65 -7.60 10.56
CA ARG A 29 -15.84 -8.00 11.97
C ARG A 29 -17.29 -8.34 12.29
N CYS A 30 -18.24 -7.64 11.67
CA CYS A 30 -19.66 -7.93 11.81
C CYS A 30 -20.06 -9.22 11.08
N ASP A 31 -19.53 -9.44 9.87
CA ASP A 31 -19.83 -10.60 9.05
C ASP A 31 -19.18 -11.89 9.58
N PHE A 32 -18.01 -11.77 10.21
CA PHE A 32 -17.22 -12.89 10.73
C PHE A 32 -16.83 -12.70 12.20
N PRO A 33 -17.80 -12.67 13.13
CA PRO A 33 -17.55 -12.36 14.55
C PRO A 33 -16.71 -13.43 15.27
N SER A 34 -16.58 -14.63 14.71
CA SER A 34 -15.77 -15.72 15.26
C SER A 34 -14.28 -15.58 14.97
N TRP A 35 -13.89 -14.72 14.04
CA TRP A 35 -12.47 -14.49 13.72
C TRP A 35 -11.78 -13.73 14.84
N GLN A 36 -10.61 -14.22 15.23
CA GLN A 36 -9.81 -13.60 16.29
C GLN A 36 -9.22 -12.27 15.80
N LYS A 37 -8.89 -11.37 16.75
CA LYS A 37 -8.33 -10.05 16.43
C LYS A 37 -6.99 -10.12 15.70
N ASP A 38 -6.24 -11.21 15.89
CA ASP A 38 -4.97 -11.51 15.24
C ASP A 38 -5.13 -12.39 13.99
N ASP A 39 -6.36 -12.57 13.48
CA ASP A 39 -6.58 -13.33 12.24
C ASP A 39 -6.12 -12.53 11.01
N VAL A 40 -5.28 -13.14 10.17
CA VAL A 40 -4.68 -12.51 8.97
C VAL A 40 -5.71 -11.82 8.08
N ARG A 41 -6.94 -12.36 8.00
CA ARG A 41 -8.00 -11.82 7.16
C ARG A 41 -8.44 -10.44 7.65
N GLN A 42 -8.54 -10.25 8.97
CA GLN A 42 -8.78 -8.93 9.57
C GLN A 42 -7.51 -8.06 9.52
N CYS A 43 -6.36 -8.65 9.87
CA CYS A 43 -5.08 -7.97 9.95
C CYS A 43 -4.65 -7.35 8.61
N ALA A 44 -4.96 -8.00 7.49
CA ALA A 44 -4.65 -7.51 6.15
C ALA A 44 -5.33 -6.15 5.87
N ILE A 45 -6.61 -6.01 6.27
CA ILE A 45 -7.37 -4.77 6.09
C ILE A 45 -6.97 -3.74 7.14
N LEU A 46 -6.79 -4.16 8.40
CA LEU A 46 -6.31 -3.28 9.47
C LEU A 46 -4.97 -2.64 9.12
N ARG A 47 -3.98 -3.44 8.68
CA ARG A 47 -2.68 -2.93 8.25
C ARG A 47 -2.82 -1.98 7.07
N LEU A 48 -3.71 -2.24 6.12
CA LEU A 48 -3.93 -1.33 5.00
C LEU A 48 -4.39 0.05 5.49
N GLY A 49 -5.30 0.11 6.47
CA GLY A 49 -5.67 1.36 7.13
C GLY A 49 -4.48 2.07 7.78
N THR A 50 -3.64 1.34 8.53
CA THR A 50 -2.42 1.88 9.15
C THR A 50 -1.41 2.39 8.11
N ILE A 51 -1.22 1.64 7.02
CA ILE A 51 -0.32 2.00 5.92
C ILE A 51 -0.77 3.29 5.24
N LEU A 52 -2.08 3.50 5.09
CA LEU A 52 -2.65 4.71 4.51
C LEU A 52 -2.63 5.90 5.48
N PHE A 53 -2.56 5.66 6.80
CA PHE A 53 -2.46 6.75 7.78
C PHE A 53 -1.14 7.52 7.69
N VAL A 54 -0.01 6.83 7.47
CA VAL A 54 1.31 7.46 7.33
C VAL A 54 1.35 8.54 6.23
N PRO A 55 0.92 8.28 4.98
CA PRO A 55 0.88 9.30 3.95
C PRO A 55 -0.12 10.42 4.26
N VAL A 56 -1.25 10.18 4.94
CA VAL A 56 -2.16 11.26 5.36
C VAL A 56 -1.44 12.26 6.26
N VAL A 57 -0.81 11.78 7.34
CA VAL A 57 -0.07 12.64 8.28
C VAL A 57 1.09 13.34 7.57
N SER A 58 1.76 12.64 6.66
CA SER A 58 2.88 13.19 5.90
C SER A 58 2.43 14.29 4.94
N LEU A 59 1.31 14.11 4.23
CA LEU A 59 0.74 15.11 3.33
C LEU A 59 0.22 16.33 4.10
N TYR A 60 -0.42 16.12 5.26
CA TYR A 60 -0.78 17.19 6.18
C TYR A 60 0.46 18.00 6.60
N THR A 61 1.53 17.31 7.01
CA THR A 61 2.80 17.93 7.40
C THR A 61 3.39 18.73 6.23
N MET A 62 3.36 18.18 5.01
CA MET A 62 3.82 18.90 3.82
C MET A 62 3.02 20.16 3.55
N ARG A 63 1.68 20.09 3.66
CA ARG A 63 0.78 21.20 3.39
C ARG A 63 0.95 22.32 4.40
N VAL A 64 0.99 21.98 5.69
CA VAL A 64 1.00 22.95 6.80
C VAL A 64 2.40 23.53 7.03
N HIS A 65 3.46 22.73 6.83
CA HIS A 65 4.82 23.14 7.18
C HIS A 65 5.73 23.23 5.96
N MET A 66 5.92 22.13 5.23
CA MET A 66 7.00 22.07 4.22
C MET A 66 6.74 22.91 2.97
N CYS A 67 5.52 23.41 2.78
CA CYS A 67 5.17 24.35 1.70
C CYS A 67 5.38 25.82 2.09
N ASP A 68 5.70 26.11 3.35
CA ASP A 68 6.08 27.43 3.84
C ASP A 68 7.62 27.57 3.89
N PRO A 69 8.24 28.43 3.06
CA PRO A 69 9.67 28.71 3.12
C PRO A 69 10.15 29.17 4.50
N ALA A 70 9.31 29.87 5.28
CA ALA A 70 9.68 30.33 6.62
C ALA A 70 9.92 29.17 7.59
N TRP A 71 9.17 28.07 7.45
CA TRP A 71 9.39 26.85 8.24
C TRP A 71 10.80 26.30 7.99
N TRP A 72 11.24 26.23 6.74
CA TRP A 72 12.59 25.75 6.41
C TRP A 72 13.69 26.65 6.98
N GLU A 73 13.48 27.96 6.96
CA GLU A 73 14.44 28.95 7.46
C GLU A 73 14.66 28.84 8.99
N GLN A 74 13.64 28.37 9.73
CA GLN A 74 13.75 28.11 11.18
C GLN A 74 14.72 26.97 11.50
N TYR A 75 14.83 25.95 10.64
CA TYR A 75 15.69 24.78 10.87
C TYR A 75 17.03 24.85 10.15
N ALA A 76 17.13 25.63 9.06
CA ALA A 76 18.32 25.75 8.25
C ALA A 76 18.61 27.23 7.94
N THR A 77 18.86 28.03 8.97
CA THR A 77 19.06 29.49 8.81
C THR A 77 20.16 29.82 7.80
N GLY A 78 19.88 30.78 6.91
CA GLY A 78 20.69 31.19 5.77
C GLY A 78 20.54 30.34 4.51
N THR A 79 19.95 29.14 4.60
CA THR A 79 19.89 28.17 3.48
C THR A 79 18.53 27.50 3.31
N GLY A 80 17.61 27.62 4.27
CA GLY A 80 16.35 26.90 4.33
C GLY A 80 15.44 27.22 3.16
N SER A 81 15.32 28.50 2.83
CA SER A 81 14.56 28.94 1.65
C SER A 81 15.04 28.30 0.34
N ALA A 82 16.35 28.06 0.18
CA ALA A 82 16.92 27.40 -0.99
C ALA A 82 16.69 25.87 -0.97
N LEU A 83 16.62 25.28 0.24
CA LEU A 83 16.36 23.85 0.44
C LEU A 83 14.88 23.47 0.37
N ALA A 84 13.96 24.44 0.45
CA ALA A 84 12.53 24.19 0.55
C ALA A 84 11.97 23.32 -0.59
N ALA A 85 12.27 23.69 -1.84
CA ALA A 85 11.82 22.94 -3.01
C ALA A 85 12.45 21.54 -3.13
N PRO A 86 13.79 21.37 -3.10
CA PRO A 86 14.40 20.04 -3.19
C PRO A 86 14.06 19.16 -1.99
N GLY A 87 14.01 19.71 -0.77
CA GLY A 87 13.63 18.99 0.45
C GLY A 87 12.19 18.48 0.39
N ARG A 88 11.24 19.32 -0.04
CA ARG A 88 9.86 18.88 -0.27
C ARG A 88 9.75 17.78 -1.33
N THR A 89 10.49 17.90 -2.44
CA THR A 89 10.50 16.87 -3.49
C THR A 89 11.09 15.55 -2.98
N ALA A 90 12.17 15.60 -2.20
CA ALA A 90 12.78 14.42 -1.60
C ALA A 90 11.83 13.75 -0.59
N PHE A 91 11.15 14.54 0.24
CA PHE A 91 10.15 14.04 1.17
C PHE A 91 8.95 13.40 0.46
N ASP A 92 8.34 14.10 -0.50
CA ASP A 92 7.23 13.57 -1.32
C ASP A 92 7.59 12.22 -1.93
N ARG A 93 8.76 12.15 -2.57
CA ARG A 93 9.31 10.93 -3.16
C ARG A 93 9.53 9.83 -2.12
N GLY A 94 10.02 10.17 -0.93
CA GLY A 94 10.22 9.23 0.18
C GLY A 94 8.90 8.60 0.64
N ILE A 95 7.87 9.42 0.87
CA ILE A 95 6.55 8.95 1.33
C ILE A 95 5.87 8.08 0.27
N LYS A 96 5.91 8.49 -1.01
CA LYS A 96 5.41 7.67 -2.12
C LYS A 96 6.09 6.30 -2.17
N GLY A 97 7.42 6.28 -2.05
CA GLY A 97 8.20 5.04 -2.03
C GLY A 97 7.82 4.14 -0.85
N LYS A 98 7.67 4.71 0.34
CA LYS A 98 7.27 3.96 1.55
C LYS A 98 5.87 3.36 1.40
N LEU A 99 4.90 4.12 0.89
CA LEU A 99 3.54 3.62 0.63
C LEU A 99 3.57 2.38 -0.29
N ILE A 100 4.31 2.43 -1.40
CA ILE A 100 4.43 1.30 -2.34
C ILE A 100 5.06 0.08 -1.66
N LEU A 101 6.15 0.27 -0.93
CA LEU A 101 6.84 -0.81 -0.22
C LEU A 101 5.91 -1.47 0.80
N ASP A 102 5.13 -0.67 1.53
CA ASP A 102 4.22 -1.16 2.55
C ASP A 102 3.01 -1.88 1.97
N LEU A 103 2.43 -1.37 0.88
CA LEU A 103 1.35 -2.05 0.15
C LEU A 103 1.80 -3.44 -0.31
N VAL A 104 2.99 -3.53 -0.94
CA VAL A 104 3.57 -4.80 -1.36
C VAL A 104 3.83 -5.71 -0.17
N GLY A 105 4.42 -5.19 0.91
CA GLY A 105 4.70 -5.96 2.12
C GLY A 105 3.44 -6.55 2.76
N ASN A 106 2.37 -5.76 2.87
CA ASN A 106 1.09 -6.21 3.41
C ASN A 106 0.47 -7.32 2.56
N LEU A 107 0.47 -7.15 1.23
CA LEU A 107 -0.04 -8.14 0.28
C LEU A 107 0.78 -9.43 0.33
N GLU A 108 2.12 -9.32 0.26
CA GLU A 108 3.02 -10.46 0.28
C GLU A 108 2.84 -11.29 1.56
N HIS A 109 2.80 -10.62 2.71
CA HIS A 109 2.63 -11.29 4.00
C HIS A 109 1.25 -11.95 4.11
N SER A 110 0.18 -11.19 3.88
CA SER A 110 -1.19 -11.68 4.08
C SER A 110 -1.53 -12.80 3.11
N PHE A 111 -1.17 -12.63 1.83
CA PHE A 111 -1.44 -13.65 0.81
C PHE A 111 -0.59 -14.90 1.01
N ARG A 112 0.65 -14.78 1.50
CA ARG A 112 1.46 -15.96 1.83
C ARG A 112 0.81 -16.79 2.94
N LEU A 113 0.32 -16.16 4.00
CA LEU A 113 -0.35 -16.87 5.10
C LEU A 113 -1.64 -17.56 4.63
N ILE A 114 -2.47 -16.85 3.84
CA ILE A 114 -3.71 -17.42 3.26
C ILE A 114 -3.37 -18.56 2.29
N LEU A 115 -2.41 -18.35 1.39
CA LEU A 115 -1.98 -19.37 0.43
C LEU A 115 -1.41 -20.61 1.13
N GLY A 116 -0.68 -20.43 2.24
CA GLY A 116 -0.15 -21.56 3.02
C GLY A 116 -1.24 -22.43 3.66
N GLN A 117 -2.43 -21.89 3.88
CA GLN A 117 -3.59 -22.67 4.33
C GLN A 117 -4.33 -23.35 3.17
N LEU A 118 -4.45 -22.65 2.03
CA LEU A 118 -5.08 -23.18 0.82
C LEU A 118 -4.23 -24.26 0.12
N ASP A 119 -2.91 -24.14 0.24
CA ASP A 119 -1.92 -25.02 -0.40
C ASP A 119 -0.66 -25.11 0.48
N PRO A 120 -0.65 -25.99 1.49
CA PRO A 120 0.48 -26.16 2.41
C PRO A 120 1.79 -26.60 1.74
N HIS A 121 1.74 -27.14 0.52
CA HIS A 121 2.93 -27.55 -0.23
C HIS A 121 3.51 -26.43 -1.10
N ASN A 122 2.84 -25.28 -1.16
CA ASN A 122 3.30 -24.13 -1.93
C ASN A 122 4.58 -23.53 -1.33
N LYS A 123 5.61 -23.37 -2.16
CA LYS A 123 6.90 -22.77 -1.78
C LYS A 123 7.15 -21.41 -2.44
N ALA A 124 6.10 -20.70 -2.84
CA ALA A 124 6.21 -19.39 -3.48
C ALA A 124 6.88 -18.38 -2.53
N SER A 125 8.05 -17.88 -2.93
CA SER A 125 8.82 -16.91 -2.17
C SER A 125 8.72 -15.50 -2.74
N LYS A 126 8.64 -15.36 -4.07
CA LYS A 126 8.57 -14.07 -4.77
C LYS A 126 7.13 -13.53 -4.79
N PHE A 127 6.95 -12.24 -4.49
CA PHE A 127 5.65 -11.53 -4.49
C PHE A 127 4.76 -11.88 -5.68
N TRP A 128 5.29 -11.77 -6.90
CA TRP A 128 4.53 -12.06 -8.13
C TRP A 128 4.07 -13.51 -8.21
N ILE A 129 4.91 -14.45 -7.77
CA ILE A 129 4.59 -15.89 -7.78
C ILE A 129 3.51 -16.19 -6.74
N ILE A 130 3.56 -15.55 -5.55
CA ILE A 130 2.50 -15.67 -4.54
C ILE A 130 1.15 -15.23 -5.13
N CYS A 131 1.11 -14.07 -5.78
CA CYS A 131 -0.10 -13.56 -6.43
C CYS A 131 -0.59 -14.51 -7.54
N GLN A 132 0.29 -14.97 -8.43
CA GLN A 132 -0.07 -15.90 -9.50
C GLN A 132 -0.61 -17.22 -8.97
N CYS A 133 -0.04 -17.76 -7.88
CA CYS A 133 -0.54 -18.97 -7.25
C CYS A 133 -1.96 -18.77 -6.69
N LEU A 134 -2.20 -17.64 -6.02
CA LEU A 134 -3.50 -17.34 -5.41
C LEU A 134 -4.60 -17.11 -6.48
N PHE A 135 -4.30 -16.33 -7.52
CA PHE A 135 -5.25 -15.91 -8.56
C PHE A 135 -5.21 -16.78 -9.84
N ARG A 136 -4.66 -18.00 -9.79
CA ARG A 136 -4.48 -18.86 -10.97
C ARG A 136 -5.81 -19.16 -11.68
N SER A 137 -5.86 -19.00 -13.00
CA SER A 137 -7.10 -19.20 -13.79
C SER A 137 -7.51 -20.67 -13.99
N LYS A 138 -6.55 -21.59 -14.06
CA LYS A 138 -6.83 -22.98 -14.46
C LYS A 138 -7.31 -23.89 -13.32
N LYS A 139 -7.16 -23.50 -12.06
CA LYS A 139 -7.62 -24.23 -10.85
C LYS A 139 -7.77 -23.26 -9.65
N PRO A 140 -8.55 -22.19 -9.73
CA PRO A 140 -8.44 -21.09 -8.78
C PRO A 140 -8.67 -21.56 -7.35
N TYR A 141 -7.81 -21.11 -6.42
CA TYR A 141 -8.07 -21.32 -4.99
C TYR A 141 -9.20 -20.41 -4.49
N LEU A 142 -9.46 -19.33 -5.21
CA LEU A 142 -10.55 -18.40 -4.94
C LEU A 142 -11.77 -18.75 -5.81
N SER A 143 -12.96 -18.64 -5.24
CA SER A 143 -14.22 -18.77 -5.97
C SER A 143 -14.43 -17.64 -7.00
N SER A 144 -13.88 -16.45 -6.73
CA SER A 144 -13.94 -15.30 -7.63
C SER A 144 -12.59 -14.58 -7.70
N ILE A 145 -12.13 -14.29 -8.92
CA ILE A 145 -10.88 -13.58 -9.16
C ILE A 145 -11.20 -12.11 -9.46
N PRO A 146 -10.68 -11.13 -8.69
CA PRO A 146 -10.90 -9.71 -8.96
C PRO A 146 -10.35 -9.31 -10.32
N THR A 147 -11.14 -8.70 -11.20
CA THR A 147 -10.74 -8.45 -12.61
C THR A 147 -9.50 -7.57 -12.77
N ASP A 148 -9.21 -6.70 -11.81
CA ASP A 148 -8.09 -5.78 -11.82
C ASP A 148 -6.86 -6.28 -11.04
N TRP A 149 -6.86 -7.54 -10.57
CA TRP A 149 -5.77 -8.09 -9.76
C TRP A 149 -4.43 -8.04 -10.51
N GLU A 150 -4.40 -8.53 -11.74
CA GLU A 150 -3.17 -8.71 -12.49
C GLU A 150 -2.47 -7.39 -12.83
N PRO A 151 -3.14 -6.38 -13.44
CA PRO A 151 -2.49 -5.11 -13.71
C PRO A 151 -2.06 -4.39 -12.43
N THR A 152 -2.84 -4.49 -11.34
CA THR A 152 -2.49 -3.87 -10.05
C THR A 152 -1.22 -4.49 -9.46
N MET A 153 -1.15 -5.82 -9.38
CA MET A 153 0.01 -6.53 -8.82
C MET A 153 1.25 -6.35 -9.70
N LYS A 154 1.08 -6.33 -11.03
CA LYS A 154 2.18 -6.09 -11.97
C LYS A 154 2.74 -4.68 -11.79
N LEU A 155 1.86 -3.68 -11.67
CA LEU A 155 2.27 -2.29 -11.47
C LEU A 155 3.00 -2.09 -10.14
N LEU A 156 2.45 -2.62 -9.04
CA LEU A 156 3.11 -2.61 -7.73
C LEU A 156 4.49 -3.26 -7.77
N ARG A 157 4.61 -4.45 -8.37
CA ARG A 157 5.88 -5.16 -8.53
C ARG A 157 6.92 -4.29 -9.23
N LEU A 158 6.55 -3.73 -10.39
CA LEU A 158 7.48 -2.96 -11.20
C LEU A 158 7.90 -1.68 -10.50
N ILE A 159 6.95 -0.92 -9.94
CA ILE A 159 7.27 0.32 -9.23
C ILE A 159 8.14 0.03 -8.00
N ARG A 160 7.79 -0.98 -7.19
CA ARG A 160 8.57 -1.39 -6.00
C ARG A 160 10.03 -1.68 -6.34
N ASN A 161 10.29 -2.33 -7.47
CA ASN A 161 11.65 -2.62 -7.93
C ASN A 161 12.45 -1.36 -8.33
N THR A 162 11.77 -0.24 -8.59
CA THR A 162 12.43 1.04 -8.90
C THR A 162 12.74 1.88 -7.66
N VAL A 163 12.04 1.67 -6.53
CA VAL A 163 12.19 2.50 -5.31
C VAL A 163 13.63 2.51 -4.80
N HIS A 164 14.33 1.37 -4.89
CA HIS A 164 15.73 1.24 -4.48
C HIS A 164 16.74 1.82 -5.48
N ASN A 165 16.32 2.08 -6.72
CA ASN A 165 17.20 2.49 -7.83
C ASN A 165 16.90 3.93 -8.26
N ALA A 166 16.64 4.80 -7.30
CA ALA A 166 16.28 6.19 -7.57
C ALA A 166 15.10 6.35 -8.56
N TRP A 167 14.15 5.41 -8.51
CA TRP A 167 13.00 5.29 -9.42
C TRP A 167 13.36 4.95 -10.86
N ALA A 168 14.57 4.49 -11.15
CA ALA A 168 14.93 3.97 -12.46
C ALA A 168 14.57 2.49 -12.62
N HIS A 169 14.14 2.12 -13.83
CA HIS A 169 13.77 0.75 -14.16
C HIS A 169 14.97 -0.07 -14.67
N PHE A 170 15.33 -1.11 -13.92
CA PHE A 170 16.40 -2.05 -14.26
C PHE A 170 15.89 -3.49 -14.13
N PRO A 171 15.21 -4.04 -15.16
CA PRO A 171 14.66 -5.38 -15.10
C PRO A 171 15.74 -6.45 -15.34
N GLU A 172 15.57 -7.64 -14.75
CA GLU A 172 16.52 -8.75 -14.88
C GLU A 172 16.71 -9.20 -16.33
N ASN A 173 15.67 -9.07 -17.17
CA ASN A 173 15.70 -9.47 -18.58
C ASN A 173 16.24 -8.37 -19.52
N GLY A 174 16.55 -7.19 -19.00
CA GLY A 174 17.04 -6.05 -19.77
C GLY A 174 16.06 -5.49 -20.81
N LYS A 175 14.75 -5.72 -20.67
CA LYS A 175 13.73 -5.28 -21.64
C LYS A 175 12.72 -4.31 -21.03
N ASP A 176 12.25 -3.38 -21.85
CA ASP A 176 11.15 -2.51 -21.49
C ASP A 176 9.88 -3.31 -21.14
N GLU A 177 9.11 -2.81 -20.18
CA GLU A 177 7.83 -3.39 -19.80
C GLU A 177 6.70 -2.37 -19.95
N THR A 178 5.51 -2.84 -20.26
CA THR A 178 4.29 -2.02 -20.29
C THR A 178 3.20 -2.66 -19.42
N VAL A 179 2.46 -1.80 -18.74
CA VAL A 179 1.27 -2.16 -17.96
C VAL A 179 0.12 -1.25 -18.35
N VAL A 180 -1.02 -1.84 -18.70
CA VAL A 180 -2.28 -1.10 -18.88
C VAL A 180 -3.06 -1.21 -17.58
N PHE A 181 -3.33 -0.09 -16.93
CA PHE A 181 -4.08 -0.04 -15.68
C PHE A 181 -5.16 1.04 -15.79
N ARG A 182 -6.43 0.64 -15.61
CA ARG A 182 -7.62 1.51 -15.77
C ARG A 182 -7.63 2.29 -17.10
N GLY A 183 -7.26 1.64 -18.19
CA GLY A 183 -7.21 2.24 -19.53
C GLY A 183 -6.01 3.13 -19.80
N VAL A 184 -5.14 3.36 -18.81
CA VAL A 184 -3.90 4.14 -18.96
C VAL A 184 -2.71 3.21 -19.13
N THR A 185 -1.87 3.51 -20.11
CA THR A 185 -0.65 2.75 -20.41
C THR A 185 0.55 3.35 -19.69
N PHE A 186 1.21 2.55 -18.86
CA PHE A 186 2.43 2.91 -18.14
C PHE A 186 3.63 2.17 -18.75
N GLN A 187 4.63 2.93 -19.19
CA GLN A 187 5.84 2.40 -19.82
C GLN A 187 7.01 2.43 -18.84
N PHE A 188 7.66 1.29 -18.67
CA PHE A 188 8.86 1.10 -17.87
C PHE A 188 10.02 0.91 -18.83
N VAL A 189 10.74 2.01 -19.12
CA VAL A 189 11.86 2.02 -20.06
C VAL A 189 13.17 1.75 -19.31
N VAL A 190 13.98 0.82 -19.82
CA VAL A 190 15.24 0.41 -19.18
C VAL A 190 16.18 1.60 -19.00
N GLY A 191 16.72 1.74 -17.79
CA GLY A 191 17.65 2.81 -17.41
C GLY A 191 17.00 4.18 -17.19
N GLN A 192 15.69 4.32 -17.39
CA GLN A 192 14.98 5.59 -17.24
C GLN A 192 14.27 5.70 -15.89
N PRO A 193 14.34 6.86 -15.22
CA PRO A 193 13.49 7.18 -14.07
C PRO A 193 12.01 7.20 -14.43
N LEU A 194 11.16 6.68 -13.55
CA LEU A 194 9.72 6.77 -13.69
C LEU A 194 9.26 8.22 -13.47
N THR A 195 8.56 8.79 -14.45
CA THR A 195 8.04 10.17 -14.40
C THR A 195 6.55 10.24 -14.08
N PHE A 196 5.85 9.11 -14.08
CA PHE A 196 4.39 9.03 -13.94
C PHE A 196 3.91 8.73 -12.51
N ILE A 197 4.81 8.64 -11.52
CA ILE A 197 4.43 8.32 -10.12
C ILE A 197 3.80 9.55 -9.45
N SER A 198 2.48 9.63 -9.55
CA SER A 198 1.64 10.68 -8.97
C SER A 198 0.79 10.17 -7.80
N TRP A 199 0.31 11.08 -6.96
CA TRP A 199 -0.63 10.72 -5.89
C TRP A 199 -1.96 10.19 -6.44
N ASP A 200 -2.43 10.69 -7.59
CA ASP A 200 -3.62 10.15 -8.26
C ASP A 200 -3.42 8.67 -8.63
N LEU A 201 -2.24 8.31 -9.18
CA LEU A 201 -1.92 6.91 -9.48
C LEU A 201 -1.85 6.06 -8.21
N LEU A 202 -1.18 6.54 -7.16
CA LEU A 202 -1.05 5.81 -5.89
C LEU A 202 -2.39 5.63 -5.19
N GLY A 203 -3.28 6.62 -5.26
CA GLY A 203 -4.66 6.50 -4.78
C GLY A 203 -5.43 5.44 -5.56
N ASN A 204 -5.33 5.43 -6.90
CA ASN A 204 -5.97 4.41 -7.73
C ASN A 204 -5.44 2.99 -7.44
N ILE A 205 -4.12 2.84 -7.28
CA ILE A 205 -3.50 1.57 -6.90
C ILE A 205 -4.00 1.13 -5.51
N SER A 206 -3.98 2.03 -4.53
CA SER A 206 -4.41 1.75 -3.16
C SER A 206 -5.88 1.34 -3.07
N GLU A 207 -6.74 1.98 -3.86
CA GLU A 207 -8.15 1.59 -4.00
C GLU A 207 -8.31 0.18 -4.57
N SER A 208 -7.59 -0.14 -5.64
CA SER A 208 -7.59 -1.50 -6.21
C SER A 208 -7.03 -2.52 -5.22
N VAL A 209 -5.99 -2.18 -4.46
CA VAL A 209 -5.46 -3.04 -3.37
C VAL A 209 -6.53 -3.30 -2.32
N LEU A 210 -7.25 -2.28 -1.84
CA LEU A 210 -8.34 -2.46 -0.87
C LEU A 210 -9.40 -3.42 -1.42
N LYS A 211 -9.86 -3.22 -2.66
CA LYS A 211 -10.85 -4.09 -3.31
C LYS A 211 -10.35 -5.53 -3.44
N ILE A 212 -9.11 -5.73 -3.88
CA ILE A 212 -8.51 -7.05 -4.06
C ILE A 212 -8.37 -7.77 -2.72
N VAL A 213 -7.82 -7.11 -1.69
CA VAL A 213 -7.67 -7.72 -0.35
C VAL A 213 -9.05 -8.08 0.21
N THR A 214 -10.02 -7.17 0.10
CA THR A 214 -11.40 -7.39 0.56
C THR A 214 -12.04 -8.59 -0.15
N ALA A 215 -11.87 -8.71 -1.46
CA ALA A 215 -12.38 -9.84 -2.22
C ALA A 215 -11.70 -11.16 -1.82
N VAL A 216 -10.38 -11.16 -1.60
CA VAL A 216 -9.65 -12.36 -1.14
C VAL A 216 -10.14 -12.80 0.23
N VAL A 217 -10.23 -11.89 1.21
CA VAL A 217 -10.58 -12.28 2.59
C VAL A 217 -12.05 -12.69 2.73
N ARG A 218 -12.93 -12.19 1.84
CA ARG A 218 -14.35 -12.56 1.77
C ARG A 218 -14.62 -13.76 0.87
N ASP A 219 -13.61 -14.31 0.20
CA ASP A 219 -13.80 -15.46 -0.69
C ASP A 219 -14.25 -16.69 0.10
N ALA A 220 -15.22 -17.45 -0.42
CA ALA A 220 -15.80 -18.60 0.27
C ALA A 220 -14.75 -19.65 0.71
N ASN A 221 -13.71 -19.87 -0.11
CA ASN A 221 -12.66 -20.82 0.22
C ASN A 221 -11.73 -20.29 1.31
N VAL A 222 -11.61 -18.97 1.46
CA VAL A 222 -10.80 -18.30 2.48
C VAL A 222 -11.58 -18.15 3.79
N THR A 223 -12.90 -17.90 3.73
CA THR A 223 -13.73 -17.76 4.93
C THR A 223 -13.90 -19.09 5.67
N CYS A 224 -13.88 -20.22 4.95
CA CYS A 224 -13.98 -21.56 5.52
C CYS A 224 -12.67 -22.05 6.18
N LEU A 225 -11.57 -21.31 6.05
CA LEU A 225 -10.31 -21.68 6.69
C LEU A 225 -10.39 -21.52 8.21
N PRO A 226 -9.67 -22.38 8.97
CA PRO A 226 -9.49 -22.16 10.41
C PRO A 226 -8.83 -20.80 10.67
N PRO A 227 -8.92 -20.27 11.91
CA PRO A 227 -8.25 -19.02 12.26
C PRO A 227 -6.76 -19.03 11.86
N ILE A 228 -6.33 -17.99 11.16
CA ILE A 228 -4.97 -17.90 10.61
C ILE A 228 -4.23 -16.82 11.40
N LYS A 229 -3.41 -17.23 12.34
CA LYS A 229 -2.69 -16.28 13.20
C LYS A 229 -1.71 -15.42 12.39
N ASP A 230 -1.83 -14.10 12.53
CA ASP A 230 -0.89 -13.13 12.00
C ASP A 230 0.10 -12.69 13.09
N PHE A 231 1.35 -13.11 12.96
CA PHE A 231 2.43 -12.74 13.89
C PHE A 231 2.99 -11.33 13.66
N GLY A 232 2.53 -10.63 12.61
CA GLY A 232 3.00 -9.30 12.24
C GLY A 232 2.24 -8.16 12.92
N ILE A 233 1.30 -8.44 13.82
CA ILE A 233 0.65 -7.43 14.65
C ILE A 233 1.19 -7.55 16.09
N GLU A 234 1.96 -6.56 16.52
CA GLU A 234 2.21 -6.37 17.94
C GLU A 234 0.89 -5.95 18.61
N GLN A 235 0.44 -6.72 19.60
CA GLN A 235 -0.66 -6.30 20.45
C GLN A 235 -0.15 -5.13 21.29
N VAL A 236 -0.53 -3.90 20.93
CA VAL A 236 -0.29 -2.74 21.79
C VAL A 236 -1.11 -2.98 23.07
N PRO A 237 -0.48 -3.14 24.25
CA PRO A 237 -1.21 -3.27 25.49
C PRO A 237 -2.09 -2.03 25.65
N PRO A 238 -3.32 -2.14 26.18
CA PRO A 238 -4.12 -0.97 26.49
C PRO A 238 -3.29 -0.02 27.35
N ALA A 239 -3.22 1.25 26.96
CA ALA A 239 -2.53 2.26 27.75
C ALA A 239 -3.13 2.26 29.15
N GLU A 240 -2.33 1.94 30.16
CA GLU A 240 -2.72 2.11 31.55
C GLU A 240 -2.96 3.61 31.78
N HIS A 241 -4.22 4.04 31.70
CA HIS A 241 -4.61 5.27 32.35
C HIS A 241 -4.46 5.05 33.85
N LYS A 242 -3.26 5.32 34.36
CA LYS A 242 -3.05 5.61 35.77
C LYS A 242 -3.84 6.88 36.04
N GLY A 243 -5.09 6.71 36.46
CA GLY A 243 -5.91 7.79 36.99
C GLY A 243 -5.09 8.50 38.06
N SER A 244 -4.77 9.76 37.80
CA SER A 244 -4.25 10.65 38.82
C SER A 244 -5.39 10.88 39.82
N THR A 245 -5.37 10.10 40.90
CA THR A 245 -6.07 10.44 42.15
C THR A 245 -5.39 11.62 42.82
#